data_AF-A0AA89Q385-F1
#
_entry.id   AF-A0AA89Q385-F1
#
_cell.length_a   1.000
_cell.length_b   1.000
_cell.length_c   1.000
_cell.angle_alpha   90.00
_cell.angle_beta   90.00
_cell.angle_gamma   90.00
#
_symmetry.space_group_name_H-M   'P 1'
#
loop_
_entity.id
_entity.type
_entity.pdbx_description
1 polymer ?
#
loop_
_entity_poly.entity_id
_entity_poly.type
_entity_poly.pdbx_seq_one_letter_code
_entity_poly.pdbx_strand_id
1 'polypeptide(L)' 'MAPVGTPVAFRGHDIPRVSGGRFGEYWRCTDVLAGLAQLGAVPGPNGSARWA' A
#
# COMPACT_ATOMS: atom_id res chain seq x y z
N MET A 1 -6.28 -1.55 -16.08
CA MET A 1 -6.23 -2.58 -15.04
C MET A 1 -4.95 -3.39 -15.22
N ALA A 2 -4.20 -3.62 -14.14
CA ALA A 2 -2.91 -4.31 -14.19
C ALA A 2 -3.08 -5.83 -14.39
N PRO A 3 -2.20 -6.50 -15.17
CA PRO A 3 -2.20 -7.95 -15.31
C PRO A 3 -1.97 -8.68 -13.98
N VAL A 4 -2.47 -9.91 -13.89
CA VAL A 4 -2.12 -10.80 -12.76
C VAL A 4 -0.61 -11.04 -12.75
N GLY A 5 -0.01 -11.01 -11.56
CA GLY A 5 1.44 -11.13 -11.39
C GLY A 5 2.20 -9.82 -11.49
N THR A 6 1.52 -8.68 -11.72
CA THR A 6 2.15 -7.35 -11.66
C THR A 6 2.77 -7.13 -10.26
N PRO A 7 4.09 -6.86 -10.18
CA PRO A 7 4.72 -6.50 -8.91
C PRO A 7 4.13 -5.19 -8.38
N VAL A 8 3.78 -5.16 -7.09
CA VAL A 8 3.28 -3.96 -6.41
C VAL A 8 4.12 -3.67 -5.18
N ALA A 9 4.29 -2.39 -4.87
CA ALA A 9 4.96 -1.93 -3.67
C ALA A 9 4.02 -1.06 -2.84
N PHE A 10 3.96 -1.34 -1.53
CA PHE A 10 3.27 -0.50 -0.56
C PHE A 10 4.28 0.22 0.33
N ARG A 11 3.90 1.42 0.77
CA ARG A 11 4.60 2.21 1.77
C ARG A 11 3.58 2.66 2.82
N GLY A 12 4.04 2.83 4.04
CA GLY A 12 3.18 3.19 5.15
C GLY A 12 3.88 3.13 6.48
N HIS A 13 3.12 3.46 7.52
CA HIS A 13 3.55 3.38 8.90
C HIS A 13 2.72 2.35 9.65
N ASP A 14 3.44 1.61 10.49
CA ASP A 14 2.91 0.65 11.41
C ASP A 14 3.10 1.19 12.81
N ILE A 15 2.00 1.30 13.57
CA ILE A 15 2.01 1.84 14.93
C ILE A 15 1.51 0.74 15.86
N PRO A 16 2.41 -0.04 16.45
CA PRO A 16 2.03 -1.05 17.44
C PRO A 16 1.91 -0.46 18.84
N ARG A 17 0.91 -0.90 19.60
CA ARG A 17 0.86 -0.73 21.05
C ARG A 17 1.39 -2.00 21.72
N VAL A 18 2.44 -1.88 22.53
CA VAL A 18 3.04 -2.99 23.28
C VAL A 18 2.78 -2.81 24.78
N SER A 19 2.31 -3.86 25.45
CA SER A 19 2.16 -3.92 26.90
C SER A 19 2.47 -5.33 27.41
N GLY A 20 3.20 -5.45 28.51
CA GLY A 20 3.58 -6.75 29.09
C GLY A 20 4.35 -7.64 28.11
N GLY A 21 5.21 -7.06 27.27
CA GLY A 21 5.97 -7.79 26.25
C GLY A 21 5.14 -8.32 25.07
N ARG A 22 3.89 -7.88 24.91
CA ARG A 22 2.98 -8.33 23.83
C ARG A 22 2.38 -7.15 23.07
N PHE A 23 2.14 -7.34 21.78
CA PHE A 23 1.31 -6.43 20.98
C PHE A 23 -0.15 -6.55 21.42
N GLY A 24 -0.73 -5.45 21.90
CA GLY A 24 -2.13 -5.39 22.32
C GLY A 24 -3.03 -4.77 21.25
N GLU A 25 -2.52 -3.77 20.53
CA GLU A 25 -3.24 -3.05 19.48
C GLU A 25 -2.28 -2.66 18.35
N TYR A 26 -2.83 -2.38 17.18
CA TYR A 26 -2.07 -2.04 15.98
C TYR A 26 -2.87 -1.12 15.07
N TRP A 27 -2.25 -0.03 14.63
CA TRP A 27 -2.77 0.85 13.58
C TRP A 27 -1.85 0.83 12.37
N ARG A 28 -2.45 0.67 11.20
CA ARG A 28 -1.76 0.72 9.90
C ARG A 28 -2.18 1.98 9.17
N CYS A 29 -1.21 2.75 8.72
CA CYS A 29 -1.39 3.84 7.77
C CYS A 29 -0.65 3.49 6.48
N THR A 30 -1.33 2.82 5.55
CA THR A 30 -0.78 2.48 4.22
C THR A 30 -1.22 3.48 3.17
N ASP A 31 -0.32 3.82 2.25
CA ASP A 31 -0.68 4.56 1.04
C ASP A 31 -1.46 3.66 0.07
N VAL A 32 -2.76 3.52 0.36
CA VAL A 32 -3.68 2.69 -0.43
C VAL A 32 -3.89 3.30 -1.82
N LEU A 33 -3.86 4.63 -1.94
CA LEU A 33 -4.09 5.31 -3.22
C LEU A 33 -2.97 4.98 -4.22
N ALA A 34 -1.71 4.99 -3.77
CA ALA A 34 -0.59 4.55 -4.60
C ALA A 34 -0.71 3.07 -5.02
N GLY A 35 -1.23 2.20 -4.14
CA GLY A 35 -1.50 0.81 -4.48
C GLY A 35 -2.59 0.65 -5.55
N LEU A 36 -3.71 1.37 -5.41
CA LEU A 36 -4.80 1.37 -6.39
C LEU A 36 -4.35 1.94 -7.74
N ALA A 37 -3.48 2.94 -7.74
CA ALA A 37 -2.89 3.48 -8.96
C ALA A 37 -2.02 2.45 -9.70
N GLN A 38 -1.20 1.68 -8.97
CA GLN A 38 -0.40 0.58 -9.55
C GLN A 38 -1.30 -0.49 -10.19
N LEU A 39 -2.43 -0.80 -9.57
CA LEU A 39 -3.41 -1.75 -10.13
C LEU A 39 -4.23 -1.16 -11.30
N GLY A 40 -4.08 0.14 -11.57
CA GLY A 40 -4.84 0.86 -12.58
C GLY A 40 -6.34 0.97 -12.24
N ALA A 41 -6.69 0.95 -10.96
CA ALA A 41 -8.05 1.17 -10.46
C ALA A 41 -8.37 2.67 -10.33
N VAL A 42 -7.35 3.51 -10.13
CA VAL A 42 -7.42 4.97 -10.15
C VAL A 42 -6.24 5.54 -10.96
N PRO A 43 -6.34 6.77 -11.49
CA PRO A 43 -5.19 7.45 -12.08
C PRO A 43 -4.08 7.69 -11.04
N GLY A 44 -2.83 7.47 -11.44
CA GLY A 44 -1.68 7.88 -10.63
C GLY A 44 -1.40 9.38 -10.74
N PRO A 45 -0.59 9.94 -9.85
CA PRO A 45 -0.26 11.38 -9.84
C PRO A 45 0.41 11.87 -11.14
N ASN A 46 1.00 10.96 -11.94
CA ASN A 46 1.63 11.24 -13.24
C ASN A 46 0.93 10.55 -14.43
N GLY A 47 -0.31 10.06 -14.27
CA GLY A 47 -1.00 9.22 -15.27
C GLY A 47 -0.94 7.72 -14.95
N SER A 48 -1.38 6.86 -15.88
CA SER A 48 -1.35 5.40 -15.70
C SER A 48 0.10 4.90 -15.59
N ALA A 49 0.35 4.00 -14.63
CA ALA A 49 1.66 3.42 -14.42
C ALA A 49 2.17 2.77 -15.73
N ARG A 50 3.20 3.37 -16.34
CA ARG A 50 3.89 2.80 -17.50
C ARG A 50 4.92 1.80 -16.98
N TRP A 51 4.55 0.54 -16.95
CA TRP A 51 5.52 -0.55 -16.82
C TRP A 51 6.42 -0.52 -18.06
N ALA A 52 7.73 -0.36 -17.86
CA ALA A 52 8.75 -0.51 -18.90
C ALA A 52 9.27 -1.95 -18.89
#